data_AF-A0A6M8EK92-F1
#
_entry.id   AF-A0A6M8EK92-F1
#
_cell.length_a   1.000
_cell.length_b   1.000
_cell.length_c   1.000
_cell.angle_alpha   90.00
_cell.angle_beta   90.00
_cell.angle_gamma   90.00
#
_symmetry.space_group_name_H-M   'P 1'
#
loop_
_entity.id
_entity.type
_entity.pdbx_description
1 polymer ?
#
loop_
_entity_poly.entity_id
_entity_poly.type
_entity_poly.pdbx_seq_one_letter_code
_entity_poly.pdbx_strand_id
1 'polypeptide(L)'
;MNIITFCEVDESLFNPEFNVEHFHSGTSLEADVVIINIDSIFEFEENKTAITKDKFVSIAIIEDESDYDAFKNFGIDAWIRMSEISQINNIINLVNKRLLS
;
A
#
# COMPACT_ATOMS: atom_id res chain seq x y z
N MET A 1 -2.81 11.57 -6.33
CA MET A 1 -1.96 10.85 -5.36
C MET A 1 -1.52 9.57 -6.04
N ASN A 2 -0.23 9.24 -5.94
CA ASN A 2 0.33 8.08 -6.62
C ASN A 2 0.32 6.88 -5.66
N ILE A 3 -0.29 5.80 -6.10
CA ILE A 3 -0.36 4.54 -5.39
C ILE A 3 0.41 3.50 -6.18
N ILE A 4 1.35 2.82 -5.54
CA ILE A 4 1.96 1.61 -6.10
C ILE A 4 1.47 0.42 -5.31
N THR A 5 0.90 -0.57 -5.99
CA THR A 5 0.46 -1.82 -5.36
C THR A 5 1.34 -2.98 -5.81
N PHE A 6 1.78 -3.79 -4.85
CA PHE A 6 2.41 -5.09 -5.10
C PHE A 6 1.37 -6.20 -5.20
N CYS A 7 0.13 -5.92 -4.79
CA CYS A 7 -0.96 -6.87 -4.78
C CYS A 7 -1.74 -6.87 -6.10
N GLU A 8 -2.28 -8.03 -6.47
CA GLU A 8 -3.28 -8.18 -7.53
C GLU A 8 -4.67 -7.77 -7.01
N VAL A 9 -4.90 -6.46 -6.95
CA VAL A 9 -6.19 -5.86 -6.57
C VAL A 9 -6.84 -5.21 -7.78
N ASP A 10 -8.16 -5.29 -7.86
CA ASP A 10 -8.93 -4.68 -8.95
C ASP A 10 -8.84 -3.14 -8.85
N GLU A 11 -8.42 -2.47 -9.93
CA GLU A 11 -8.30 -1.02 -10.00
C GLU A 11 -9.63 -0.30 -9.70
N SER A 12 -10.77 -0.93 -9.96
CA SER A 12 -12.10 -0.39 -9.66
C SER A 12 -12.38 -0.22 -8.17
N LEU A 13 -11.56 -0.83 -7.30
CA LEU A 13 -11.61 -0.61 -5.86
C LEU A 13 -11.11 0.78 -5.47
N PHE A 14 -10.35 1.46 -6.32
CA PHE A 14 -9.76 2.76 -6.00
C PHE A 14 -10.59 3.92 -6.55
N ASN A 15 -10.57 5.05 -5.85
CA ASN A 15 -11.16 6.27 -6.38
C ASN A 15 -10.44 6.67 -7.69
N PRO A 16 -11.18 7.17 -8.70
CA PRO A 16 -10.63 7.53 -10.02
C PRO A 16 -9.66 8.72 -9.98
N GLU A 17 -9.53 9.40 -8.85
CA GLU A 17 -8.57 10.49 -8.62
C GLU A 17 -7.17 9.98 -8.22
N PHE A 18 -7.03 8.68 -7.93
CA PHE A 18 -5.76 8.05 -7.60
C PHE A 18 -5.09 7.53 -8.87
N ASN A 19 -3.78 7.78 -8.99
CA ASN A 19 -2.97 7.15 -10.03
C ASN A 19 -2.44 5.85 -9.46
N VAL A 20 -2.99 4.72 -9.87
CA VAL A 20 -2.62 3.39 -9.36
C VAL A 20 -1.72 2.71 -10.39
N GLU A 21 -0.55 2.26 -9.96
CA GLU A 21 0.36 1.43 -10.76
C GLU A 21 0.60 0.10 -10.05
N HIS A 22 0.66 -0.99 -10.81
CA HIS A 22 1.06 -2.30 -10.31
C HIS A 22 2.56 -2.47 -10.46
N PHE A 23 3.27 -2.77 -9.36
CA PHE A 23 4.74 -2.85 -9.35
C PHE A 23 5.27 -3.79 -10.45
N HIS A 24 4.66 -4.97 -10.59
CA HIS A 24 5.03 -5.99 -11.56
C HIS A 24 4.73 -5.62 -13.03
N SER A 25 3.91 -4.60 -13.28
CA SER A 25 3.65 -4.07 -14.62
C SER A 25 4.59 -2.94 -15.02
N GLY A 26 5.49 -2.55 -14.11
CA GLY A 26 6.40 -1.42 -14.26
C GLY A 26 5.85 -0.17 -13.59
N THR A 27 6.72 0.52 -12.85
CA THR A 27 6.40 1.76 -12.14
C THR A 27 7.04 2.94 -12.84
N SER A 28 6.27 4.00 -13.11
CA SER A 28 6.76 5.24 -13.70
C SER A 28 6.75 6.42 -12.71
N LEU A 29 6.07 6.25 -11.58
CA LEU A 29 5.85 7.27 -10.57
C LEU A 29 6.56 6.92 -9.25
N GLU A 30 6.86 7.94 -8.47
CA GLU A 30 7.20 7.76 -7.05
C GLU A 30 5.91 7.74 -6.23
N ALA A 31 5.75 6.71 -5.40
CA ALA A 31 4.55 6.45 -4.61
C ALA A 31 4.44 7.43 -3.42
N ASP A 32 3.22 7.95 -3.23
CA ASP A 32 2.78 8.55 -1.97
C ASP A 32 2.26 7.46 -1.00
N VAL A 33 1.60 6.45 -1.56
CA VAL A 33 1.06 5.30 -0.83
C VAL A 33 1.52 4.02 -1.52
N VAL A 34 1.94 3.04 -0.73
CA VAL A 34 2.25 1.69 -1.21
C VAL A 34 1.31 0.69 -0.56
N ILE A 35 0.79 -0.25 -1.35
CA ILE A 35 -0.07 -1.33 -0.88
C ILE A 35 0.67 -2.65 -1.06
N ILE A 36 0.79 -3.40 0.03
CA ILE A 36 1.53 -4.67 0.10
C ILE A 36 0.69 -5.74 0.78
N ASN A 37 1.06 -7.00 0.58
CA ASN A 37 0.57 -8.16 1.31
C ASN A 37 1.76 -8.95 1.86
N ILE A 38 1.50 -10.01 2.61
CA ILE A 38 2.56 -10.78 3.26
C ILE A 38 3.57 -11.35 2.25
N ASP A 39 3.12 -11.72 1.05
CA ASP A 39 3.96 -12.29 0.01
C ASP A 39 4.94 -11.28 -0.60
N SER A 40 4.58 -10.00 -0.62
CA SER A 40 5.36 -8.93 -1.24
C SER A 40 6.24 -8.14 -0.26
N ILE A 41 6.18 -8.45 1.04
CA ILE A 41 6.83 -7.64 2.08
C ILE A 41 8.35 -7.51 1.89
N PHE A 42 9.02 -8.60 1.50
CA PHE A 42 10.46 -8.60 1.29
C PHE A 42 10.85 -7.85 0.01
N GLU A 43 10.08 -8.06 -1.07
CA GLU A 43 10.30 -7.36 -2.33
C GLU A 43 10.08 -5.85 -2.17
N PHE A 44 9.06 -5.45 -1.41
CA PHE A 44 8.85 -4.07 -1.03
C PHE A 44 10.05 -3.51 -0.25
N GLU A 45 10.54 -4.20 0.77
CA GLU A 45 11.68 -3.73 1.55
C GLU A 45 12.95 -3.51 0.70
N GLU A 46 13.19 -4.37 -0.29
CA GLU A 46 14.33 -4.26 -1.20
C GLU A 46 14.19 -3.09 -2.18
N ASN A 47 12.96 -2.72 -2.56
CA ASN A 47 12.70 -1.75 -3.62
C ASN A 47 12.17 -0.40 -3.14
N LYS A 48 11.69 -0.28 -1.89
CA LYS A 48 10.96 0.89 -1.39
C LYS A 48 11.65 2.21 -1.68
N THR A 49 12.97 2.29 -1.45
CA THR A 49 13.73 3.53 -1.68
C THR A 49 13.77 4.00 -3.14
N ALA A 50 13.55 3.09 -4.10
CA ALA A 50 13.55 3.42 -5.52
C ALA A 50 12.15 3.79 -6.06
N ILE A 51 11.09 3.32 -5.40
CA ILE A 51 9.70 3.47 -5.88
C ILE A 51 8.88 4.43 -5.03
N THR A 52 9.34 4.82 -3.84
CA THR A 52 8.61 5.73 -2.94
C THR A 52 9.28 7.09 -2.86
N LYS A 53 8.47 8.13 -2.65
CA LYS A 53 9.00 9.46 -2.27
C LYS A 53 9.67 9.41 -0.89
N ASP A 54 10.41 10.45 -0.54
CA ASP A 54 11.01 10.62 0.81
C ASP A 54 9.98 10.48 1.95
N LYS A 55 8.74 10.94 1.71
CA LYS A 55 7.60 10.75 2.60
C LYS A 55 6.55 9.92 1.88
N PHE A 56 6.31 8.71 2.37
CA PHE A 56 5.29 7.81 1.86
C PHE A 56 4.56 7.13 3.02
N VAL A 57 3.47 6.45 2.71
CA VAL A 57 2.74 5.57 3.64
C VAL A 57 2.64 4.16 3.06
N SER A 58 2.84 3.17 3.91
CA SER A 58 2.64 1.76 3.62
C SER A 58 1.32 1.24 4.20
N ILE A 59 0.53 0.55 3.38
CA ILE A 59 -0.72 -0.10 3.77
C ILE A 59 -0.59 -1.60 3.51
N ALA A 60 -0.71 -2.41 4.57
CA ALA A 60 -0.73 -3.86 4.43
C ALA A 60 -2.16 -4.39 4.25
N ILE A 61 -2.34 -5.30 3.30
CA ILE A 61 -3.49 -6.18 3.22
C ILE A 61 -3.15 -7.43 4.02
N ILE A 62 -3.94 -7.72 5.04
CA ILE A 62 -3.78 -8.90 5.90
C ILE A 62 -4.93 -9.87 5.70
N GLU A 63 -4.65 -11.17 5.71
CA GLU A 63 -5.66 -12.22 5.66
C GLU A 63 -5.94 -12.78 7.06
N ASP A 64 -4.91 -12.88 7.90
CA ASP A 64 -5.02 -13.39 9.27
C ASP A 64 -4.15 -12.63 10.30
N GLU A 65 -4.19 -13.10 11.56
CA GLU A 65 -3.41 -12.49 12.66
C GLU A 65 -1.89 -12.73 12.53
N SER A 66 -1.47 -13.81 11.85
CA SER A 66 -0.06 -14.13 11.63
C SER A 66 0.57 -13.11 10.67
N ASP A 67 -0.15 -12.72 9.61
CA ASP A 67 0.26 -11.63 8.71
C ASP A 67 0.49 -10.34 9.50
N TYR A 68 -0.47 -9.99 10.34
CA TYR A 68 -0.38 -8.79 11.17
C TYR A 68 0.85 -8.82 12.10
N ASP A 69 1.13 -9.96 12.74
CA ASP A 69 2.31 -10.13 13.57
C ASP A 69 3.62 -10.06 12.78
N ALA A 70 3.65 -10.56 11.55
CA ALA A 70 4.79 -10.38 10.66
C ALA A 70 5.02 -8.89 10.39
N PHE A 71 3.98 -8.17 9.94
CA PHE A 71 4.06 -6.76 9.57
C PHE A 71 4.45 -5.81 10.70
N LYS A 72 4.15 -6.15 11.97
CA LYS A 72 4.63 -5.36 13.13
C LYS A 72 6.15 -5.17 13.13
N ASN A 73 6.90 -6.15 12.64
CA ASN A 73 8.36 -6.10 12.60
C ASN A 73 8.91 -5.25 11.44
N PHE A 74 8.08 -4.94 10.45
CA PHE A 74 8.47 -4.19 9.25
C PHE A 74 8.09 -2.71 9.31
N GLY A 75 7.30 -2.30 10.32
CA GLY A 75 6.98 -0.89 10.53
C GLY A 75 5.99 -0.33 9.53
N ILE A 76 4.95 -1.09 9.17
CA ILE A 76 3.86 -0.60 8.33
C ILE A 76 3.06 0.51 9.01
N ASP A 77 2.55 1.46 8.24
CA ASP A 77 1.82 2.62 8.77
C ASP A 77 0.34 2.32 9.02
N ALA A 78 -0.26 1.49 8.17
CA ALA A 78 -1.66 1.09 8.27
C ALA A 78 -1.88 -0.32 7.72
N TRP A 79 -3.02 -0.92 8.06
CA TRP A 79 -3.42 -2.22 7.54
C TRP A 79 -4.93 -2.28 7.33
N ILE A 80 -5.35 -3.21 6.47
CA ILE A 80 -6.74 -3.55 6.21
C ILE A 80 -6.87 -5.06 6.04
N ARG A 81 -7.98 -5.65 6.50
CA ARG A 81 -8.25 -7.05 6.21
C ARG A 81 -8.64 -7.22 4.76
N MET A 82 -8.22 -8.30 4.12
CA MET A 82 -8.65 -8.63 2.76
C MET A 82 -10.18 -8.72 2.64
N SER A 83 -10.85 -9.23 3.67
CA SER A 83 -12.32 -9.25 3.76
C SER A 83 -12.97 -7.86 3.79
N GLU A 84 -12.21 -6.82 4.12
CA GLU A 84 -12.67 -5.43 4.23
C GLU A 84 -12.11 -4.55 3.09
N ILE A 85 -11.46 -5.12 2.07
CA ILE A 85 -10.75 -4.39 1.01
C ILE A 85 -11.60 -3.34 0.30
N SER A 86 -12.93 -3.53 0.24
CA SER A 86 -13.88 -2.52 -0.27
C SER A 86 -13.79 -1.16 0.43
N GLN A 87 -13.23 -1.11 1.63
CA GLN A 87 -13.05 0.11 2.43
C GLN A 87 -11.66 0.75 2.24
N ILE A 88 -10.82 0.26 1.32
CA ILE A 88 -9.43 0.73 1.18
C ILE A 88 -9.32 2.23 0.91
N ASN A 89 -10.26 2.82 0.16
CA ASN A 89 -10.31 4.27 -0.08
C ASN A 89 -10.44 5.07 1.22
N ASN A 90 -11.14 4.55 2.24
CA ASN A 90 -11.27 5.23 3.53
C ASN A 90 -9.92 5.28 4.26
N ILE A 91 -9.16 4.18 4.21
CA ILE A 91 -7.83 4.10 4.82
C ILE A 91 -6.87 5.05 4.08
N ILE A 92 -6.85 4.98 2.75
CA ILE A 92 -6.03 5.87 1.90
C ILE A 92 -6.31 7.34 2.20
N ASN A 93 -7.58 7.74 2.27
CA ASN A 93 -7.94 9.13 2.55
C ASN A 93 -7.56 9.57 3.96
N LEU A 94 -7.61 8.65 4.94
CA LEU A 94 -7.22 8.93 6.32
C LEU A 94 -5.71 9.12 6.44
N VAL A 95 -4.92 8.25 5.83
CA VAL A 95 -3.45 8.35 5.88
C VAL A 95 -2.93 9.54 5.09
N ASN A 96 -3.55 9.86 3.94
CA ASN A 96 -3.18 11.02 3.14
C ASN A 96 -3.36 12.34 3.92
N LYS A 97 -4.45 12.48 4.69
CA LYS A 97 -4.64 13.64 5.57
C LYS A 97 -3.54 13.78 6.63
N ARG A 98 -3.04 12.65 7.15
CA ARG A 98 -1.95 12.62 8.13
C ARG A 98 -0.59 12.96 7.51
N LEU A 99 -0.34 12.53 6.27
CA LEU A 99 0.89 12.85 5.52
C LEU A 99 1.01 14.33 5.17
N LEU A 100 -0.11 15.00 4.91
CA LEU A 100 -0.17 16.41 4.50
C LEU A 100 -0.26 17.41 5.67
N SER A 101 -0.34 16.91 6.91
CA SER A 101 -0.36 17.73 8.14
C SER A 101 1.04 17.87 8.73
#